data_AF-A0A6P2AJ46-F1
#
_entry.id   AF-A0A6P2AJ46-F1
#
_cell.length_a   1.000
_cell.length_b   1.000
_cell.length_c   1.000
_cell.angle_alpha   90.00
_cell.angle_beta   90.00
_cell.angle_gamma   90.00
#
_symmetry.space_group_name_H-M   'P 1'
#
loop_
_entity.id
_entity.type
_entity.pdbx_description
1 polymer ?
#
loop_
_entity_poly.entity_id
_entity_poly.type
_entity_poly.pdbx_seq_one_letter_code
_entity_poly.pdbx_strand_id
1 'polypeptide(L)'
;MSKYKIHLRGEGERLVAQYFAYQGEAIANIRQWRDLVFVDVGGWPEPTKGPVVAQCTHSIVISRDPAAVAAWHDLCQGLQPLAVIHSVREQCLEIIREQPYLELIAGPWERGCRIPEQLCDRVLSILPQS
;
A
#
# COMPACT_ATOMS: atom_id res chain seq x y z
N MET A 1 9.11 12.55 -11.68
CA MET A 1 8.04 13.56 -11.81
C MET A 1 7.12 13.15 -12.94
N SER A 2 5.82 12.96 -12.68
CA SER A 2 4.85 12.71 -13.76
C SER A 2 4.87 13.91 -14.73
N LYS A 3 5.08 13.63 -16.01
CA LYS A 3 5.26 14.64 -17.07
C LYS A 3 3.99 15.46 -17.32
N TYR A 4 2.86 15.05 -16.73
CA TYR A 4 1.56 15.69 -16.87
C TYR A 4 1.03 16.05 -15.49
N LYS A 5 1.23 17.31 -15.09
CA LYS A 5 0.58 17.90 -13.92
C LYS A 5 -0.88 18.22 -14.26
N ILE A 6 -1.67 17.16 -14.52
CA ILE A 6 -3.08 17.29 -14.93
C ILE A 6 -3.88 18.08 -13.89
N HIS A 7 -3.53 17.92 -12.60
CA HIS A 7 -4.08 18.69 -11.48
C HIS A 7 -3.83 20.20 -11.55
N LEU A 8 -2.84 20.69 -12.32
CA LEU A 8 -2.54 22.13 -12.46
C LEU A 8 -3.24 22.80 -13.65
N ARG A 9 -4.18 22.12 -14.33
CA ARG A 9 -4.93 22.71 -15.45
C ARG A 9 -6.43 22.60 -15.20
N GLY A 10 -7.12 23.74 -15.09
CA GLY A 10 -8.58 23.83 -15.10
C GLY A 10 -9.25 22.86 -14.11
N GLU A 11 -10.05 21.93 -14.64
CA GLU A 11 -10.81 20.94 -13.86
C GLU A 11 -9.98 19.76 -13.33
N GLY A 12 -8.65 19.81 -13.42
CA GLY A 12 -7.76 18.70 -13.09
C GLY A 12 -7.93 18.14 -11.68
N GLU A 13 -8.08 19.00 -10.68
CA GLU A 13 -8.33 18.58 -9.30
C GLU A 13 -9.65 17.83 -9.16
N ARG A 14 -10.71 18.32 -9.82
CA ARG A 14 -12.03 17.68 -9.85
C ARG A 14 -11.96 16.30 -10.49
N LEU A 15 -11.28 16.18 -11.63
CA LEU A 15 -11.15 14.90 -12.34
C LEU A 15 -10.34 13.87 -11.52
N VAL A 16 -9.28 14.31 -10.85
CA VAL A 16 -8.49 13.45 -9.95
C VAL A 16 -9.33 12.99 -8.75
N ALA A 17 -10.10 13.90 -8.13
CA ALA A 17 -11.00 13.54 -7.04
C ALA A 17 -12.08 12.54 -7.47
N GLN A 18 -12.70 12.76 -8.64
CA GLN A 18 -13.69 11.84 -9.21
C GLN A 18 -13.09 10.46 -9.53
N TYR A 19 -11.86 10.43 -10.05
CA TYR A 19 -11.15 9.19 -10.30
C TYR A 19 -10.99 8.38 -9.00
N PHE A 20 -10.46 8.98 -7.93
CA PHE A 20 -10.24 8.25 -6.68
C PHE A 20 -11.55 7.87 -5.97
N ALA A 21 -12.59 8.69 -6.07
CA ALA A 21 -13.93 8.33 -5.59
C ALA A 21 -14.44 7.06 -6.30
N TYR A 22 -14.36 7.03 -7.63
CA TYR A 22 -14.74 5.86 -8.42
C TYR A 22 -13.91 4.61 -8.07
N GLN A 23 -12.60 4.75 -7.88
CA GLN A 23 -11.75 3.62 -7.45
C GLN A 23 -12.15 3.11 -6.06
N GLY A 24 -12.47 4.01 -5.13
CA GLY A 24 -12.99 3.65 -3.81
C GLY A 24 -14.28 2.82 -3.92
N GLU A 25 -15.26 3.26 -4.71
CA GLU A 25 -16.50 2.51 -4.93
C GLU A 25 -16.25 1.13 -5.56
N ALA A 26 -15.34 1.04 -6.53
CA ALA A 26 -14.96 -0.23 -7.13
C ALA A 26 -14.39 -1.22 -6.09
N ILE A 27 -13.49 -0.76 -5.22
CA ILE A 27 -12.92 -1.58 -4.13
C ILE A 27 -14.02 -2.01 -3.16
N ALA A 28 -14.91 -1.07 -2.78
CA ALA A 28 -16.03 -1.34 -1.88
C ALA A 28 -16.97 -2.44 -2.41
N ASN A 29 -17.15 -2.50 -3.73
CA ASN A 29 -17.93 -3.56 -4.36
C ASN A 29 -17.17 -4.90 -4.41
N ILE A 30 -15.89 -4.89 -4.79
CA ILE A 30 -15.10 -6.13 -4.92
C ILE A 30 -14.99 -6.85 -3.56
N ARG A 31 -14.76 -6.11 -2.47
CA ARG A 31 -14.59 -6.68 -1.13
C ARG A 31 -15.84 -7.35 -0.55
N GLN A 32 -17.01 -7.19 -1.17
CA GLN A 32 -18.22 -7.91 -0.77
C GLN A 32 -18.20 -9.39 -1.17
N TRP A 33 -17.34 -9.75 -2.13
CA TRP A 33 -17.33 -11.07 -2.76
C TRP A 33 -15.98 -11.78 -2.68
N ARG A 34 -15.01 -11.18 -2.00
CA ARG A 34 -13.63 -11.65 -1.90
C ARG A 34 -13.17 -11.57 -0.46
N ASP A 35 -12.59 -12.66 0.04
CA ASP A 35 -12.03 -12.72 1.39
C ASP A 35 -10.78 -11.82 1.55
N LEU A 36 -10.07 -11.58 0.45
CA LEU A 36 -8.90 -10.71 0.40
C LEU A 36 -8.84 -9.93 -0.91
N VAL A 37 -8.56 -8.63 -0.79
CA VAL A 37 -8.35 -7.72 -1.92
C VAL A 37 -7.06 -6.95 -1.69
N PHE A 38 -6.09 -7.10 -2.60
CA PHE A 38 -4.92 -6.25 -2.63
C PHE A 38 -5.21 -5.00 -3.44
N VAL A 39 -4.94 -3.84 -2.84
CA VAL A 39 -5.10 -2.53 -3.48
C VAL A 39 -3.73 -1.90 -3.61
N ASP A 40 -3.26 -1.72 -4.85
CA ASP A 40 -2.01 -1.04 -5.13
C ASP A 40 -2.23 0.48 -5.15
N VAL A 41 -1.55 1.18 -4.24
CA VAL A 41 -1.61 2.63 -4.12
C VAL A 41 -0.20 3.19 -4.36
N GLY A 42 0.10 3.47 -5.62
CA GLY A 42 1.39 4.03 -6.03
C GLY A 42 1.44 5.57 -6.04
N GLY A 43 2.65 6.09 -6.27
CA GLY A 43 2.91 7.53 -6.41
C GLY A 43 3.28 8.20 -5.08
N TRP A 44 2.76 9.39 -4.85
CA TRP A 44 2.98 10.14 -3.60
C TRP A 44 1.81 9.95 -2.63
N PRO A 45 2.03 9.98 -1.31
CA PRO A 45 0.96 9.94 -0.32
C PRO A 45 0.18 11.25 -0.32
N GLU A 46 -0.83 11.34 -1.18
CA GLU A 46 -1.65 12.53 -1.38
C GLU A 46 -3.06 12.31 -0.78
N PRO A 47 -3.66 13.32 -0.14
CA PRO A 47 -4.99 13.20 0.46
C PRO A 47 -6.10 12.80 -0.51
N THR A 48 -5.94 13.09 -1.81
CA THR A 48 -6.89 12.70 -2.86
C THR A 48 -7.06 11.18 -2.99
N LYS A 49 -6.11 10.38 -2.49
CA LYS A 49 -6.17 8.92 -2.43
C LYS A 49 -7.03 8.41 -1.27
N GLY A 50 -7.49 9.30 -0.39
CA GLY A 50 -8.31 8.99 0.79
C GLY A 50 -9.50 8.06 0.51
N PRO A 51 -10.30 8.25 -0.56
CA PRO A 51 -11.41 7.36 -0.87
C PRO A 51 -11.01 5.90 -1.12
N VAL A 52 -9.81 5.66 -1.66
CA VAL A 52 -9.26 4.31 -1.85
C VAL A 52 -8.80 3.73 -0.52
N VAL A 53 -8.02 4.51 0.25
CA VAL A 53 -7.48 4.09 1.55
C VAL A 53 -8.60 3.76 2.55
N ALA A 54 -9.69 4.53 2.53
CA ALA A 54 -10.86 4.33 3.40
C ALA A 54 -11.58 2.99 3.18
N GLN A 55 -11.31 2.28 2.07
CA GLN A 55 -11.88 0.96 1.81
C GLN A 55 -10.97 -0.20 2.25
N CYS A 56 -9.73 0.12 2.64
CA CYS A 56 -8.77 -0.85 3.14
C CYS A 56 -8.93 -1.03 4.66
N THR A 57 -8.41 -2.13 5.19
CA THR A 57 -8.37 -2.42 6.63
C THR A 57 -6.95 -2.55 7.17
N HIS A 58 -6.02 -2.96 6.31
CA HIS A 58 -4.62 -3.19 6.62
C HIS A 58 -3.72 -2.49 5.61
N SER A 59 -2.48 -2.23 5.98
CA SER A 59 -1.48 -1.63 5.10
C SER A 59 -0.17 -2.39 5.07
N ILE A 60 0.41 -2.50 3.88
CA ILE A 60 1.81 -2.87 3.67
C ILE A 60 2.47 -1.68 2.97
N VAL A 61 3.49 -1.08 3.58
CA VAL A 61 4.24 0.03 2.98
C VAL A 61 5.51 -0.54 2.36
N ILE A 62 5.71 -0.34 1.06
CA ILE A 62 6.92 -0.74 0.35
C ILE A 62 7.58 0.53 -0.16
N SER A 63 8.79 0.83 0.31
CA SER A 63 9.52 2.03 -0.11
C SER A 63 11.01 1.76 -0.21
N ARG A 64 11.63 2.29 -1.27
CA ARG A 64 13.09 2.40 -1.37
C ARG A 64 13.66 3.61 -0.62
N ASP A 65 12.78 4.51 -0.19
CA ASP A 65 13.11 5.74 0.53
C ASP A 65 12.52 5.65 1.95
N PRO A 66 13.36 5.40 2.98
CA PRO A 66 12.90 5.31 4.36
C PRO A 66 12.19 6.57 4.85
N ALA A 67 12.58 7.75 4.35
CA ALA A 67 11.96 9.02 4.76
C ALA A 67 10.51 9.16 4.27
N ALA A 68 10.16 8.48 3.18
CA ALA A 68 8.79 8.49 2.64
C ALA A 68 7.82 7.61 3.45
N VAL A 69 8.31 6.70 4.29
CA VAL A 69 7.48 5.75 5.06
C VAL A 69 6.52 6.47 6.00
N ALA A 70 6.98 7.53 6.66
CA ALA A 70 6.16 8.31 7.60
C ALA A 70 4.92 8.90 6.91
N ALA A 71 5.09 9.53 5.75
CA ALA A 71 3.98 10.13 5.01
C ALA A 71 2.97 9.09 4.49
N TRP A 72 3.42 7.86 4.21
CA TRP A 72 2.52 6.75 3.91
C TRP A 72 1.74 6.27 5.13
N HIS A 73 2.38 6.21 6.31
CA HIS A 73 1.67 5.92 7.55
C HIS A 73 0.61 6.98 7.88
N ASP A 74 0.92 8.26 7.66
CA ASP A 74 -0.04 9.35 7.87
C ASP A 74 -1.25 9.22 6.92
N LEU A 75 -1.02 8.93 5.64
CA LEU A 75 -2.11 8.70 4.69
C LEU A 75 -2.96 7.48 5.09
N CYS A 76 -2.32 6.41 5.56
CA CYS A 76 -2.94 5.15 5.98
C CYS A 76 -3.42 5.17 7.44
N GLN A 77 -3.54 6.34 8.07
CA GLN A 77 -3.96 6.43 9.46
C GLN A 77 -5.32 5.74 9.66
N GLY A 78 -5.38 4.83 10.64
CA GLY A 78 -6.57 4.00 10.91
C GLY A 78 -6.54 2.61 10.28
N LEU A 79 -5.62 2.35 9.36
CA LEU A 79 -5.33 0.99 8.89
C LEU A 79 -4.40 0.27 9.87
N GLN A 80 -4.54 -1.06 9.97
CA GLN A 80 -3.63 -1.89 10.75
C GLN A 80 -2.34 -2.17 9.93
N PRO A 81 -1.16 -1.70 10.37
CA PRO A 81 0.07 -1.96 9.65
C PRO A 81 0.46 -3.44 9.78
N LEU A 82 0.59 -4.12 8.64
CA LEU A 82 1.10 -5.50 8.60
C LEU A 82 2.60 -5.51 8.41
N ALA A 83 3.10 -4.70 7.48
CA ALA A 83 4.53 -4.61 7.23
C ALA A 83 5.01 -3.27 6.67
N VAL A 84 6.28 -2.98 6.94
CA VAL A 84 7.10 -1.97 6.25
C VAL A 84 8.28 -2.69 5.59
N ILE A 85 8.41 -2.51 4.28
CA ILE A 85 9.45 -3.13 3.48
C ILE A 85 10.35 -2.03 2.92
N HIS A 86 11.58 -1.96 3.42
CA HIS A 86 12.64 -1.14 2.86
C HIS A 86 13.20 -1.86 1.62
N SER A 87 12.68 -1.48 0.46
CA SER A 87 13.00 -2.12 -0.82
C SER A 87 14.41 -1.76 -1.28
N VAL A 88 15.23 -2.77 -1.51
CA VAL A 88 16.59 -2.63 -2.06
C VAL A 88 16.72 -3.33 -3.42
N ARG A 89 17.84 -3.13 -4.13
CA ARG A 89 18.10 -3.79 -5.42
C ARG A 89 19.01 -5.02 -5.27
N GLU A 90 19.71 -5.08 -4.16
CA GLU A 90 20.61 -6.14 -3.75
C GLU A 90 19.81 -7.33 -3.21
N GLN A 91 20.30 -8.54 -3.44
CA GLN A 91 19.69 -9.76 -2.88
C GLN A 91 19.83 -9.71 -1.35
N CYS A 92 18.74 -9.38 -0.67
CA CYS A 92 18.72 -9.17 0.77
C CYS A 92 17.38 -9.61 1.36
N LEU A 93 17.44 -10.16 2.57
CA LEU A 93 16.29 -10.37 3.44
C LEU A 93 16.78 -10.24 4.89
N GLU A 94 16.49 -9.10 5.50
CA GLU A 94 16.85 -8.78 6.88
C GLU A 94 15.59 -8.32 7.62
N ILE A 95 15.25 -9.00 8.71
CA ILE A 95 14.15 -8.61 9.59
C ILE A 95 14.70 -7.62 10.61
N ILE A 96 14.16 -6.39 10.61
CA ILE A 96 14.54 -5.34 11.56
C ILE A 96 13.75 -5.51 12.86
N ARG A 97 12.44 -5.77 12.75
CA ARG A 97 11.55 -6.05 13.88
C ARG A 97 10.30 -6.80 13.43
N GLU A 98 9.66 -7.50 14.36
CA GLU A 98 8.42 -8.24 14.11
C GLU A 98 7.18 -7.58 14.72
N GLN A 99 7.36 -6.63 15.63
CA GLN A 99 6.30 -5.92 16.36
C GLN A 99 6.58 -4.41 16.45
N PRO A 100 5.55 -3.55 16.42
CA PRO A 100 4.12 -3.88 16.34
C PRO A 100 3.66 -4.36 14.95
N TYR A 101 4.49 -4.18 13.93
CA TYR A 101 4.32 -4.71 12.58
C TYR A 101 5.66 -5.30 12.12
N LEU A 102 5.63 -6.09 11.04
CA LEU A 102 6.85 -6.65 10.45
C LEU A 102 7.61 -5.54 9.72
N GLU A 103 8.85 -5.24 10.10
CA GLU A 103 9.72 -4.34 9.35
C GLU A 103 10.94 -5.10 8.86
N LEU A 104 11.22 -4.98 7.57
CA LEU A 104 12.30 -5.70 6.92
C LEU A 104 12.96 -4.89 5.81
N ILE A 105 14.23 -5.18 5.55
CA ILE A 105 14.95 -4.78 4.34
C ILE A 105 14.92 -5.98 3.41
N ALA A 106 14.39 -5.82 2.20
CA ALA A 106 14.41 -6.90 1.22
C ALA A 106 14.39 -6.43 -0.23
N GLY A 107 14.97 -7.27 -1.08
CA GLY A 107 15.02 -7.08 -2.51
C GLY A 107 15.96 -8.08 -3.19
N PRO A 108 16.11 -7.97 -4.52
CA PRO A 108 15.25 -7.20 -5.40
C PRO A 108 13.85 -7.84 -5.53
N TRP A 109 12.82 -7.00 -5.70
CA TRP A 109 11.44 -7.44 -5.94
C TRP A 109 11.20 -7.66 -7.43
N GLU A 110 11.65 -8.81 -7.92
CA GLU A 110 11.47 -9.23 -9.31
C GLU A 110 10.37 -10.28 -9.45
N ARG A 111 9.84 -10.44 -10.66
CA ARG A 111 8.82 -11.47 -10.91
C ARG A 111 9.40 -12.85 -10.60
N GLY A 112 8.74 -13.59 -9.71
CA GLY A 112 9.18 -14.91 -9.28
C GLY A 112 10.16 -14.90 -8.11
N CYS A 113 10.44 -13.75 -7.50
CA CYS A 113 11.21 -13.71 -6.26
C CYS A 113 10.47 -14.45 -5.13
N ARG A 114 11.24 -14.99 -4.18
CA ARG A 114 10.68 -15.63 -2.99
C ARG A 114 10.15 -14.54 -2.05
N ILE A 115 8.88 -14.64 -1.69
CA ILE A 115 8.28 -13.78 -0.68
C ILE A 115 8.71 -14.28 0.71
N PRO A 116 9.11 -13.40 1.64
CA PRO A 116 9.43 -13.79 3.02
C PRO A 116 8.26 -14.50 3.69
N GLU A 117 8.51 -15.63 4.34
CA GLU A 117 7.48 -16.46 4.99
C GLU A 117 6.74 -15.66 6.08
N GLN A 118 7.47 -14.87 6.86
CA GLN A 118 6.89 -14.00 7.89
C GLN A 118 5.89 -12.97 7.31
N LEU A 119 6.12 -12.49 6.09
CA LEU A 119 5.19 -11.59 5.41
C LEU A 119 3.94 -12.35 4.95
N CYS A 120 4.13 -13.54 4.38
CA CYS A 120 3.03 -14.43 4.02
C CYS A 120 2.17 -14.78 5.23
N ASP A 121 2.78 -15.19 6.35
CA ASP A 121 2.07 -15.56 7.58
C ASP A 121 1.23 -14.39 8.13
N ARG A 122 1.79 -13.17 8.13
CA ARG A 122 1.05 -11.96 8.52
C ARG A 122 -0.16 -11.72 7.64
N VAL A 123 -0.01 -11.82 6.31
CA VAL A 123 -1.12 -11.65 5.37
C VAL A 123 -2.15 -12.76 5.52
N LEU A 124 -1.73 -14.02 5.69
CA LEU A 124 -2.64 -15.14 5.84
C LEU A 124 -3.40 -15.08 7.17
N SER A 125 -2.80 -14.53 8.22
CA SER A 125 -3.43 -14.38 9.54
C SER A 125 -4.65 -13.46 9.56
N ILE A 126 -4.82 -12.59 8.55
CA ILE A 126 -5.96 -11.67 8.45
C ILE A 126 -7.12 -12.22 7.61
N LEU A 127 -6.95 -13.40 7.01
CA LEU A 127 -8.03 -14.06 6.29
C LEU A 127 -9.12 -14.52 7.27
N PRO A 128 -10.40 -14.50 6.86
CA PRO A 128 -11.47 -15.09 7.66
C PRO A 128 -11.14 -16.55 7.98
N GLN A 129 -11.19 -16.93 9.25
CA GLN A 129 -11.13 -18.35 9.63
C GLN A 129 -12.47 -18.99 9.28
N SER A 130 -12.45 -20.00 8.41
CA SER A 130 -13.63 -20.79 8.03
C SER A 130 -14.11 -21.68 9.16
#